data_AF-A0A371K365-F1
#
_entry.id   AF-A0A371K365-F1
#
_cell.length_a   1.000
_cell.length_b   1.000
_cell.length_c   1.000
_cell.angle_alpha   90.00
_cell.angle_beta   90.00
_cell.angle_gamma   90.00
#
_symmetry.space_group_name_H-M   'P 1'
#
loop_
_entity.id
_entity.type
_entity.pdbx_description
1 polymer ?
#
loop_
_entity_poly.entity_id
_entity_poly.type
_entity_poly.pdbx_seq_one_letter_code
_entity_poly.pdbx_strand_id
1 'polypeptide(L)'
;MSRPRAQRRKKEPGDSPTMADLAKLAGVSAITVSRALRDSPLVNPETRAQIKALAERQGYMFNISARNLRLRRSMTVAVVVEMTPTIERQMSGPYPLDLLGGISQELTSSGYAVLLTSLQGGALPSVQAADGVILLGQGAHEDAMHQVRRWGRPMVVWGAVSRHESQVVVGSDNQRGGALAAERFMALGRRQPVFLGDAAHGEFAERLEGYGRALAGHGLSPLTPPVHGLTVSAGAAAVHALLDNQPQFDALFAASDLLAIGAIRALIERGRRVPEDVSVIGYDDTPLGATYLPPLSSVHQNFTDAGVLLARKILALIEGRPAQSEILPTNLVVRVT
;
A
#
# COMPACT_ATOMS: atom_id res chain seq x y z
N MET A 1 47.49 -52.84 7.54
CA MET A 1 47.39 -51.57 6.79
C MET A 1 46.19 -50.79 7.31
N SER A 2 46.43 -49.76 8.12
CA SER A 2 45.39 -48.99 8.82
C SER A 2 44.92 -47.79 8.00
N ARG A 3 43.60 -47.54 8.00
CA ARG A 3 42.94 -46.40 7.33
C ARG A 3 43.42 -45.04 7.89
N PRO A 4 43.54 -43.98 7.07
CA PRO A 4 43.93 -42.66 7.57
C PRO A 4 42.77 -42.01 8.36
N ARG A 5 43.10 -41.42 9.51
CA ARG A 5 42.21 -40.57 10.32
C ARG A 5 41.84 -39.30 9.54
N ALA A 6 40.54 -38.97 9.49
CA ALA A 6 40.06 -37.70 8.96
C ALA A 6 40.64 -36.52 9.76
N GLN A 7 41.40 -35.65 9.08
CA GLN A 7 41.93 -34.42 9.65
C GLN A 7 40.79 -33.42 9.90
N ARG A 8 40.69 -32.94 11.15
CA ARG A 8 39.79 -31.84 11.53
C ARG A 8 40.25 -30.55 10.82
N ARG A 9 39.38 -29.96 9.98
CA ARG A 9 39.57 -28.60 9.47
C ARG A 9 39.66 -27.61 10.64
N LYS A 10 40.73 -26.81 10.70
CA LYS A 10 40.83 -25.62 11.55
C LYS A 10 39.89 -24.55 10.97
N LYS A 11 39.01 -23.97 11.82
CA LYS A 11 38.15 -22.85 11.44
C LYS A 11 38.98 -21.56 11.31
N GLU A 12 38.79 -20.83 10.22
CA GLU A 12 39.38 -19.52 9.98
C GLU A 12 38.54 -18.40 10.64
N PRO A 13 39.15 -17.23 10.92
CA PRO A 13 38.42 -16.08 11.48
C PRO A 13 37.45 -15.54 10.44
N GLY A 14 36.15 -15.77 10.63
CA GLY A 14 35.08 -15.37 9.71
C GLY A 14 33.94 -16.40 9.59
N ASP A 15 34.17 -17.63 10.05
CA ASP A 15 33.17 -18.69 9.94
C ASP A 15 32.15 -18.59 11.10
N SER A 16 30.93 -18.14 10.80
CA SER A 16 29.85 -17.98 11.77
C SER A 16 29.62 -19.30 12.53
N PRO A 17 29.35 -19.28 13.85
CA PRO A 17 29.11 -20.51 14.60
C PRO A 17 27.94 -21.29 13.98
N THR A 18 27.96 -22.63 14.10
CA THR A 18 26.86 -23.48 13.65
C THR A 18 26.02 -23.95 14.84
N MET A 19 24.80 -24.47 14.61
CA MET A 19 24.02 -25.11 15.69
C MET A 19 24.78 -26.26 16.37
N ALA A 20 25.64 -26.97 15.63
CA ALA A 20 26.46 -28.04 16.19
C ALA A 20 27.53 -27.50 17.15
N ASP A 21 28.10 -26.32 16.86
CA ASP A 21 29.06 -25.67 17.75
C ASP A 21 28.40 -25.20 19.04
N LEU A 22 27.21 -24.58 18.93
CA LEU A 22 26.41 -24.19 20.10
C LEU A 22 26.00 -25.38 20.95
N ALA A 23 25.57 -26.48 20.32
CA ALA A 23 25.19 -27.70 21.02
C ALA A 23 26.35 -28.24 21.87
N LYS A 24 27.55 -28.25 21.28
CA LYS A 24 28.77 -28.68 21.96
C LYS A 24 29.15 -27.75 23.12
N LEU A 25 29.02 -26.43 22.94
CA LEU A 25 29.32 -25.43 23.97
C LEU A 25 28.30 -25.46 25.13
N ALA A 26 27.03 -25.70 24.83
CA ALA A 26 25.96 -25.81 25.81
C ALA A 26 25.86 -27.20 26.49
N GLY A 27 26.60 -28.20 26.01
CA GLY A 27 26.54 -29.56 26.53
C GLY A 27 25.21 -30.28 26.25
N VAL A 28 24.48 -29.89 25.20
CA VAL A 28 23.17 -30.45 24.84
C VAL A 28 23.17 -30.93 23.39
N SER A 29 22.09 -31.60 22.96
CA SER A 29 21.93 -31.99 21.56
C SER A 29 21.63 -30.79 20.65
N ALA A 30 21.98 -30.87 19.36
CA ALA A 30 21.59 -29.87 18.36
C ALA A 30 20.06 -29.69 18.25
N ILE A 31 19.29 -30.77 18.53
CA ILE A 31 17.83 -30.73 18.59
C ILE A 31 17.36 -29.86 19.77
N THR A 32 18.02 -29.98 20.93
CA THR A 32 17.73 -29.16 22.12
C THR A 32 18.03 -27.68 21.85
N VAL A 33 19.16 -27.36 21.23
CA VAL A 33 19.48 -25.98 20.80
C VAL A 33 18.42 -25.44 19.83
N SER A 34 18.06 -26.21 18.80
CA SER A 34 17.02 -25.83 17.86
C SER A 34 15.65 -25.60 18.53
N ARG A 35 15.29 -26.40 19.52
CA ARG A 35 14.02 -26.24 20.27
C ARG A 35 14.07 -25.02 21.20
N ALA A 36 15.19 -24.78 21.86
CA ALA A 36 15.40 -23.63 22.74
C ALA A 36 15.34 -22.30 21.98
N LEU A 37 16.02 -22.21 20.84
CA LEU A 37 15.98 -21.02 19.97
C LEU A 37 14.61 -20.77 19.32
N ARG A 38 13.69 -21.74 19.38
CA ARG A 38 12.30 -21.65 18.91
C ARG A 38 11.27 -21.50 20.04
N ASP A 39 11.71 -21.21 21.25
CA ASP A 39 10.82 -21.11 22.42
C ASP A 39 9.94 -22.34 22.66
N SER A 40 10.42 -23.53 22.28
CA SER A 40 9.64 -24.76 22.43
C SER A 40 9.41 -25.09 23.93
N PRO A 41 8.15 -25.36 24.36
CA PRO A 41 7.84 -25.74 25.74
C PRO A 41 8.49 -27.07 26.17
N LEU A 42 8.99 -27.85 25.21
CA LEU A 42 9.75 -29.08 25.45
C LEU A 42 11.18 -28.84 25.99
N VAL A 43 11.61 -27.59 26.10
CA VAL A 43 12.87 -27.21 26.75
C VAL A 43 12.53 -26.33 27.94
N ASN A 44 13.05 -26.71 29.10
CA ASN A 44 12.82 -25.98 30.34
C ASN A 44 13.30 -24.51 30.21
N PRO A 45 12.71 -23.58 30.97
CA PRO A 45 13.01 -22.15 30.83
C PRO A 45 14.49 -21.79 31.06
N GLU A 46 15.14 -22.43 32.04
CA GLU A 46 16.54 -22.17 32.38
C GLU A 46 17.50 -22.58 31.25
N THR A 47 17.36 -23.80 30.72
CA THR A 47 18.18 -24.31 29.61
C THR A 47 17.94 -23.46 28.36
N ARG A 48 16.70 -23.00 28.16
CA ARG A 48 16.34 -22.13 27.04
C ARG A 48 17.04 -20.77 27.13
N ALA A 49 16.97 -20.12 28.29
CA ALA A 49 17.62 -18.84 28.54
C ALA A 49 19.14 -18.96 28.37
N GLN A 50 19.74 -20.03 28.90
CA GLN A 50 21.17 -20.31 28.78
C GLN A 50 21.60 -20.45 27.31
N ILE A 51 20.83 -21.19 26.49
CA ILE A 51 21.13 -21.39 25.08
C ILE A 51 20.98 -20.08 24.28
N LYS A 52 19.95 -19.26 24.56
CA LYS A 52 19.77 -17.96 23.91
C LYS A 52 20.93 -17.00 24.23
N ALA A 53 21.30 -16.87 25.50
CA ALA A 53 22.44 -16.06 25.92
C ALA A 53 23.78 -16.56 25.34
N LEU A 54 23.92 -17.89 25.17
CA LEU A 54 25.09 -18.47 24.52
C LEU A 54 25.13 -18.14 23.02
N ALA A 55 23.99 -18.23 22.33
CA ALA A 55 23.88 -17.89 20.91
C ALA A 55 24.25 -16.43 20.66
N GLU A 56 23.73 -15.50 21.46
CA GLU A 56 24.05 -14.07 21.39
C GLU A 56 25.55 -13.81 21.61
N ARG A 57 26.14 -14.35 22.68
CA ARG A 57 27.58 -14.16 22.98
C ARG A 57 28.50 -14.71 21.90
N GLN A 58 28.09 -15.75 21.20
CA GLN A 58 28.88 -16.37 20.13
C GLN A 58 28.65 -15.70 18.77
N GLY A 59 27.76 -14.70 18.68
CA GLY A 59 27.36 -14.12 17.39
C GLY A 59 26.65 -15.14 16.49
N TYR A 60 26.04 -16.17 17.08
CA TYR A 60 25.29 -17.16 16.32
C TYR A 60 23.97 -16.54 15.85
N MET A 61 23.84 -16.33 14.55
CA MET A 61 22.53 -16.03 13.95
C MET A 61 21.80 -17.34 13.67
N PHE A 62 20.63 -17.50 14.29
CA PHE A 62 19.75 -18.62 13.97
C PHE A 62 19.41 -18.59 12.49
N ASN A 63 19.75 -19.65 11.77
CA ASN A 63 19.56 -19.70 10.33
C ASN A 63 18.07 -19.86 10.00
N ILE A 64 17.39 -18.72 9.88
CA ILE A 64 15.98 -18.60 9.52
C ILE A 64 15.71 -19.31 8.18
N SER A 65 16.65 -19.27 7.23
CA SER A 65 16.53 -19.95 5.94
C SER A 65 16.42 -21.47 6.07
N ALA A 66 17.15 -22.10 7.01
CA ALA A 66 17.03 -23.53 7.30
C ALA A 66 15.71 -23.90 7.99
N ARG A 67 15.16 -23.01 8.82
CA ARG A 67 13.80 -23.15 9.40
C ARG A 67 12.74 -23.07 8.32
N ASN A 68 12.84 -22.06 7.47
CA ASN A 68 11.90 -21.74 6.40
C ASN A 68 11.85 -22.85 5.34
N LEU A 69 13.00 -23.41 4.98
CA LEU A 69 13.09 -24.57 4.09
C LEU A 69 12.33 -25.79 4.65
N ARG A 70 12.41 -26.03 5.97
CA ARG A 70 11.69 -27.14 6.63
C ARG A 70 10.19 -26.90 6.72
N LEU A 71 9.77 -25.64 6.84
CA LEU A 71 8.37 -25.21 6.84
C LEU A 71 7.79 -25.06 5.42
N ARG A 72 8.62 -25.14 4.38
CA ARG A 72 8.29 -24.77 2.99
C ARG A 72 7.64 -23.38 2.89
N ARG A 73 8.04 -22.45 3.78
CA ARG A 73 7.55 -21.07 3.88
C ARG A 73 8.72 -20.12 4.04
N SER A 74 8.75 -19.06 3.26
CA SER A 74 9.73 -17.98 3.34
C SER A 74 9.50 -17.06 4.54
N MET A 75 8.30 -17.05 5.12
CA MET A 75 7.89 -16.06 6.13
C MET A 75 8.07 -14.63 5.62
N THR A 76 7.88 -14.42 4.32
CA THR A 76 7.99 -13.13 3.64
C THR A 76 6.74 -12.89 2.82
N VAL A 77 6.17 -11.68 2.92
CA VAL A 77 5.17 -11.18 1.99
C VAL A 77 5.80 -10.08 1.15
N ALA A 78 5.66 -10.18 -0.16
CA ALA A 78 6.11 -9.13 -1.07
C ALA A 78 5.03 -8.04 -1.16
N VAL A 79 5.42 -6.79 -0.96
CA VAL A 79 4.58 -5.62 -1.22
C VAL A 79 5.09 -4.97 -2.50
N VAL A 80 4.31 -5.07 -3.55
CA VAL A 80 4.61 -4.52 -4.87
C VAL A 80 3.87 -3.21 -5.03
N VAL A 81 4.59 -2.11 -5.22
CA VAL A 81 3.99 -0.80 -5.46
C VAL A 81 3.93 -0.56 -6.97
N GLU A 82 2.72 -0.43 -7.51
CA GLU A 82 2.50 0.01 -8.88
C GLU A 82 2.58 1.53 -8.96
N MET A 83 3.79 2.04 -9.09
CA MET A 83 4.04 3.46 -9.30
C MET A 83 5.36 3.68 -10.04
N THR A 84 5.35 4.63 -10.97
CA THR A 84 6.58 5.26 -11.46
C THR A 84 6.84 6.51 -10.61
N PRO A 85 7.88 6.51 -9.76
CA PRO A 85 8.16 7.65 -8.90
C PRO A 85 8.56 8.87 -9.74
N THR A 86 8.10 10.05 -9.34
CA THR A 86 8.56 11.34 -9.88
C THR A 86 8.97 12.25 -8.73
N ILE A 87 9.56 13.41 -9.02
CA ILE A 87 9.91 14.41 -7.99
C ILE A 87 8.69 14.83 -7.18
N GLU A 88 7.52 14.96 -7.82
CA GLU A 88 6.26 15.38 -7.19
C GLU A 88 5.41 14.22 -6.68
N ARG A 89 5.79 12.96 -6.98
CA ARG A 89 5.08 11.75 -6.57
C ARG A 89 6.06 10.64 -6.21
N GLN A 90 6.70 10.81 -5.06
CA GLN A 90 7.66 9.85 -4.53
C GLN A 90 6.98 8.68 -3.81
N MET A 91 7.68 7.55 -3.67
CA MET A 91 7.24 6.43 -2.81
C MET A 91 7.10 6.81 -1.33
N SER A 92 7.82 7.85 -0.91
CA SER A 92 7.70 8.47 0.41
C SER A 92 6.47 9.38 0.56
N GLY A 93 5.60 9.45 -0.45
CA GLY A 93 4.32 10.15 -0.34
C GLY A 93 3.41 9.53 0.73
N PRO A 94 2.41 10.28 1.22
CA PRO A 94 1.60 9.89 2.37
C PRO A 94 0.84 8.58 2.13
N TYR A 95 0.11 8.47 1.02
CA TYR A 95 -0.75 7.29 0.75
C TYR A 95 0.02 5.94 0.73
N PRO A 96 1.12 5.76 -0.02
CA PRO A 96 1.84 4.48 -0.03
C PRO A 96 2.49 4.15 1.32
N LEU A 97 2.94 5.16 2.07
CA LEU A 97 3.56 4.94 3.38
C LEU A 97 2.55 4.58 4.46
N ASP A 98 1.37 5.18 4.47
CA ASP A 98 0.33 4.86 5.46
C ASP A 98 -0.19 3.43 5.29
N LEU A 99 -0.42 3.01 4.03
CA LEU A 99 -0.72 1.61 3.71
C LEU A 99 0.42 0.68 4.16
N LEU A 100 1.66 1.01 3.81
CA LEU A 100 2.82 0.20 4.16
C LEU A 100 2.99 0.10 5.68
N GLY A 101 2.69 1.16 6.43
CA GLY A 101 2.70 1.18 7.88
C GLY A 101 1.74 0.14 8.47
N GLY A 102 0.47 0.18 8.05
CA GLY A 102 -0.55 -0.79 8.47
C GLY A 102 -0.19 -2.24 8.06
N ILE A 103 0.30 -2.43 6.83
CA ILE A 103 0.74 -3.74 6.33
C ILE A 103 1.89 -4.28 7.19
N SER A 104 2.93 -3.46 7.39
CA SER A 104 4.13 -3.85 8.12
C SER A 104 3.84 -4.21 9.56
N GLN A 105 2.98 -3.44 10.24
CA GLN A 105 2.61 -3.69 11.62
C GLN A 105 1.91 -5.06 11.78
N GLU A 106 0.93 -5.36 10.94
CA GLU A 106 0.16 -6.61 11.03
C GLU A 106 1.00 -7.83 10.61
N LEU A 107 1.80 -7.71 9.53
CA LEU A 107 2.68 -8.80 9.08
C LEU A 107 3.78 -9.11 10.10
N THR A 108 4.44 -8.07 10.64
CA THR A 108 5.51 -8.24 11.63
C THR A 108 4.98 -8.90 12.91
N SER A 109 3.79 -8.49 13.36
CA SER A 109 3.12 -9.11 14.52
C SER A 109 2.79 -10.60 14.28
N SER A 110 2.61 -11.00 13.02
CA SER A 110 2.37 -12.38 12.59
C SER A 110 3.66 -13.15 12.25
N GLY A 111 4.83 -12.55 12.49
CA GLY A 111 6.14 -13.19 12.23
C GLY A 111 6.58 -13.20 10.77
N TYR A 112 5.93 -12.41 9.91
CA TYR A 112 6.28 -12.23 8.50
C TYR A 112 7.15 -10.98 8.30
N ALA A 113 8.15 -11.10 7.44
CA ALA A 113 8.91 -9.96 6.93
C ALA A 113 8.21 -9.33 5.72
N VAL A 114 8.39 -8.02 5.54
CA VAL A 114 7.94 -7.29 4.36
C VAL A 114 9.09 -7.18 3.36
N LEU A 115 8.85 -7.60 2.12
CA LEU A 115 9.73 -7.32 0.98
C LEU A 115 9.07 -6.24 0.12
N LEU A 116 9.52 -4.99 0.25
CA LEU A 116 9.04 -3.88 -0.58
C LEU A 116 9.76 -3.88 -1.93
N THR A 117 9.00 -3.77 -3.03
CA THR A 117 9.54 -3.68 -4.40
C THR A 117 8.60 -2.90 -5.32
N SER A 118 9.08 -2.55 -6.53
CA SER A 118 8.24 -2.08 -7.64
C SER A 118 8.24 -3.10 -8.79
N LEU A 119 7.29 -2.95 -9.72
CA LEU A 119 7.20 -3.80 -10.93
C LEU A 119 8.39 -3.59 -11.88
N GLN A 120 9.00 -2.41 -11.85
CA GLN A 120 10.16 -2.06 -12.69
C GLN A 120 11.39 -2.93 -12.36
N GLY A 121 11.46 -3.49 -11.15
CA GLY A 121 12.50 -4.44 -10.75
C GLY A 121 12.35 -5.85 -11.36
N GLY A 122 11.28 -6.11 -12.12
CA GLY A 122 10.93 -7.44 -12.60
C GLY A 122 10.53 -8.39 -11.47
N ALA A 123 10.20 -9.64 -11.82
CA ALA A 123 9.95 -10.69 -10.84
C ALA A 123 11.28 -11.12 -10.20
N LEU A 124 11.77 -10.33 -9.24
CA LEU A 124 12.96 -10.67 -8.48
C LEU A 124 12.79 -12.09 -7.90
N PRO A 125 13.84 -12.94 -7.90
CA PRO A 125 13.75 -14.28 -7.31
C PRO A 125 13.23 -14.26 -5.85
N SER A 126 13.49 -13.18 -5.12
CA SER A 126 12.98 -12.93 -3.77
C SER A 126 11.45 -12.80 -3.71
N VAL A 127 10.83 -12.18 -4.72
CA VAL A 127 9.37 -12.04 -4.82
C VAL A 127 8.73 -13.37 -5.19
N GLN A 128 9.35 -14.14 -6.09
CA GLN A 128 8.89 -15.50 -6.40
C GLN A 128 9.01 -16.45 -5.20
N ALA A 129 9.99 -16.22 -4.31
CA ALA A 129 10.18 -16.98 -3.09
C ALA A 129 9.21 -16.58 -1.96
N ALA A 130 8.53 -15.42 -2.07
CA ALA A 130 7.59 -14.95 -1.06
C ALA A 130 6.37 -15.88 -0.94
N ASP A 131 5.79 -15.93 0.25
CA ASP A 131 4.63 -16.78 0.55
C ASP A 131 3.34 -16.19 -0.03
N GLY A 132 3.28 -14.87 -0.21
CA GLY A 132 2.17 -14.15 -0.81
C GLY A 132 2.58 -12.75 -1.26
N VAL A 133 1.68 -12.09 -2.00
CA VAL A 133 1.92 -10.77 -2.58
C VAL A 133 0.78 -9.82 -2.24
N ILE A 134 1.12 -8.61 -1.82
CA ILE A 134 0.21 -7.47 -1.77
C ILE A 134 0.60 -6.54 -2.92
N LEU A 135 -0.34 -6.24 -3.81
CA LEU A 135 -0.16 -5.28 -4.89
C LEU A 135 -0.85 -3.96 -4.51
N LEU A 136 -0.10 -2.86 -4.47
CA LEU A 136 -0.61 -1.53 -4.18
C LEU A 136 -0.81 -0.76 -5.48
N GLY A 137 -2.06 -0.57 -5.86
CA GLY A 137 -2.48 0.04 -7.13
C GLY A 137 -2.85 -1.02 -8.18
N GLN A 138 -3.86 -0.69 -9.00
CA GLN A 138 -4.27 -1.48 -10.18
C GLN A 138 -3.88 -0.80 -11.51
N GLY A 139 -3.41 0.46 -11.45
CA GLY A 139 -3.12 1.26 -12.62
C GLY A 139 -4.36 1.53 -13.47
N ALA A 140 -4.15 2.06 -14.68
CA ALA A 140 -5.22 2.32 -15.65
C ALA A 140 -5.53 1.12 -16.56
N HIS A 141 -4.67 0.09 -16.58
CA HIS A 141 -4.74 -0.99 -17.57
C HIS A 141 -4.55 -2.39 -16.98
N GLU A 142 -4.57 -2.56 -15.65
CA GLU A 142 -4.44 -3.87 -14.99
C GLU A 142 -3.14 -4.67 -15.32
N ASP A 143 -2.20 -4.07 -16.05
CA ASP A 143 -0.97 -4.72 -16.54
C ASP A 143 -0.12 -5.26 -15.38
N ALA A 144 -0.05 -4.51 -14.28
CA ALA A 144 0.61 -4.90 -13.05
C ALA A 144 0.03 -6.19 -12.48
N MET A 145 -1.29 -6.23 -12.35
CA MET A 145 -2.01 -7.35 -11.80
C MET A 145 -1.79 -8.61 -12.66
N HIS A 146 -1.85 -8.48 -13.98
CA HIS A 146 -1.54 -9.59 -14.89
C HIS A 146 -0.11 -10.11 -14.74
N GLN A 147 0.87 -9.23 -14.52
CA GLN A 147 2.25 -9.63 -14.29
C GLN A 147 2.42 -10.37 -12.96
N VAL A 148 1.85 -9.86 -11.88
CA VAL A 148 1.95 -10.47 -10.55
C VAL A 148 1.20 -11.80 -10.48
N ARG A 149 0.06 -11.92 -11.18
CA ARG A 149 -0.72 -13.18 -11.31
C ARG A 149 0.15 -14.35 -11.81
N ARG A 150 1.05 -14.09 -12.75
CA ARG A 150 1.92 -15.12 -13.34
C ARG A 150 2.90 -15.75 -12.33
N TRP A 151 3.07 -15.16 -11.15
CA TRP A 151 3.96 -15.71 -10.12
C TRP A 151 3.34 -16.86 -9.34
N GLY A 152 2.03 -17.12 -9.48
CA GLY A 152 1.37 -18.29 -8.88
C GLY A 152 1.34 -18.25 -7.34
N ARG A 153 1.40 -17.06 -6.75
CA ARG A 153 1.31 -16.85 -5.30
C ARG A 153 -0.07 -16.31 -4.91
N PRO A 154 -0.54 -16.58 -3.68
CA PRO A 154 -1.65 -15.84 -3.09
C PRO A 154 -1.45 -14.33 -3.28
N MET A 155 -2.50 -13.62 -3.69
CA MET A 155 -2.44 -12.19 -3.92
C MET A 155 -3.64 -11.46 -3.34
N VAL A 156 -3.39 -10.31 -2.75
CA VAL A 156 -4.39 -9.30 -2.39
C VAL A 156 -4.00 -7.98 -3.05
N VAL A 157 -4.99 -7.22 -3.53
CA VAL A 157 -4.79 -5.96 -4.24
C VAL A 157 -5.41 -4.81 -3.48
N TRP A 158 -4.74 -3.67 -3.43
CA TRP A 158 -5.38 -2.38 -3.13
C TRP A 158 -5.86 -1.74 -4.43
N GLY A 159 -7.16 -1.45 -4.54
CA GLY A 159 -7.73 -0.77 -5.70
C GLY A 159 -9.26 -0.82 -5.76
N ALA A 160 -9.80 -0.64 -6.96
CA ALA A 160 -11.23 -0.73 -7.23
C ALA A 160 -11.68 -2.19 -7.29
N VAL A 161 -12.82 -2.50 -6.67
CA VAL A 161 -13.34 -3.86 -6.62
C VAL A 161 -14.09 -4.18 -7.92
N SER A 162 -13.38 -4.74 -8.90
CA SER A 162 -14.01 -5.26 -10.11
C SER A 162 -14.81 -6.53 -9.81
N ARG A 163 -16.07 -6.56 -10.25
CA ARG A 163 -16.98 -7.72 -10.08
C ARG A 163 -16.57 -8.95 -10.90
N HIS A 164 -15.63 -8.79 -11.83
CA HIS A 164 -15.26 -9.83 -12.79
C HIS A 164 -13.97 -10.57 -12.42
N GLU A 165 -13.39 -10.28 -11.26
CA GLU A 165 -12.11 -10.82 -10.87
C GLU A 165 -12.17 -11.84 -9.74
N SER A 166 -11.35 -12.89 -9.87
CA SER A 166 -11.19 -13.95 -8.87
C SER A 166 -10.32 -13.55 -7.67
N GLN A 167 -9.89 -12.29 -7.59
CA GLN A 167 -8.90 -11.83 -6.63
C GLN A 167 -9.51 -11.05 -5.48
N VAL A 168 -8.87 -11.17 -4.33
CA VAL A 168 -9.26 -10.42 -3.14
C VAL A 168 -8.76 -8.99 -3.29
N VAL A 169 -9.69 -8.06 -3.35
CA VAL A 169 -9.42 -6.62 -3.45
C VAL A 169 -9.88 -5.95 -2.17
N VAL A 170 -9.02 -5.11 -1.60
CA VAL A 170 -9.38 -4.17 -0.56
C VAL A 170 -9.36 -2.78 -1.18
N GLY A 171 -10.39 -2.00 -0.95
CA GLY A 171 -10.49 -0.65 -1.51
C GLY A 171 -11.36 0.26 -0.68
N SER A 172 -11.43 1.52 -1.05
CA SER A 172 -12.34 2.49 -0.44
C SER A 172 -13.67 2.55 -1.22
N ASP A 173 -14.75 2.99 -0.56
CA ASP A 173 -16.02 3.28 -1.23
C ASP A 173 -15.91 4.56 -2.07
N ASN A 174 -15.34 4.39 -3.27
CA ASN A 174 -15.08 5.46 -4.23
C ASN A 174 -16.37 6.06 -4.77
N GLN A 175 -17.41 5.26 -5.01
CA GLN A 175 -18.72 5.76 -5.47
C GLN A 175 -19.35 6.64 -4.39
N ARG A 176 -19.33 6.22 -3.12
CA ARG A 176 -19.80 7.05 -2.02
C ARG A 176 -18.95 8.31 -1.88
N GLY A 177 -17.64 8.20 -2.01
CA GLY A 177 -16.72 9.34 -2.00
C GLY A 177 -17.06 10.40 -3.05
N GLY A 178 -17.33 9.97 -4.28
CA GLY A 178 -17.81 10.85 -5.34
C GLY A 178 -19.17 11.50 -5.05
N ALA A 179 -20.12 10.71 -4.54
CA ALA A 179 -21.44 11.21 -4.16
C ALA A 179 -21.36 12.27 -3.03
N LEU A 180 -20.50 12.06 -2.03
CA LEU A 180 -20.27 13.01 -0.94
C LEU A 180 -19.79 14.37 -1.46
N ALA A 181 -18.89 14.39 -2.45
CA ALA A 181 -18.40 15.62 -3.06
C ALA A 181 -19.52 16.36 -3.82
N ALA A 182 -20.33 15.64 -4.61
CA ALA A 182 -21.50 16.21 -5.29
C ALA A 182 -22.50 16.81 -4.28
N GLU A 183 -22.88 16.03 -3.27
CA GLU A 183 -23.80 16.45 -2.20
C GLU A 183 -23.33 17.76 -1.56
N ARG A 184 -22.03 17.88 -1.29
CA ARG A 184 -21.46 19.10 -0.70
C ARG A 184 -21.56 20.29 -1.64
N PHE A 185 -21.21 20.14 -2.91
CA PHE A 185 -21.30 21.24 -3.88
C PHE A 185 -22.74 21.71 -4.09
N MET A 186 -23.69 20.78 -4.16
CA MET A 186 -25.11 21.09 -4.27
C MET A 186 -25.63 21.81 -3.02
N ALA A 187 -25.21 21.39 -1.83
CA ALA A 187 -25.55 22.07 -0.57
C ALA A 187 -24.98 23.50 -0.50
N LEU A 188 -23.86 23.78 -1.19
CA LEU A 188 -23.28 25.11 -1.35
C LEU A 188 -23.91 25.93 -2.49
N GLY A 189 -24.86 25.36 -3.23
CA GLY A 189 -25.52 26.01 -4.37
C GLY A 189 -24.67 26.08 -5.64
N ARG A 190 -23.57 25.33 -5.72
CA ARG A 190 -22.71 25.26 -6.92
C ARG A 190 -23.41 24.51 -8.04
N ARG A 191 -23.27 24.99 -9.28
CA ARG A 191 -24.06 24.48 -10.43
C ARG A 191 -23.24 24.11 -11.66
N GLN A 192 -21.94 24.37 -11.67
CA GLN A 192 -21.07 24.15 -12.82
C GLN A 192 -19.90 23.26 -12.39
N PRO A 193 -20.16 21.95 -12.18
CA PRO A 193 -19.20 21.02 -11.63
C PRO A 193 -18.11 20.63 -12.65
N VAL A 194 -16.90 20.45 -12.14
CA VAL A 194 -15.75 19.84 -12.82
C VAL A 194 -15.32 18.62 -12.03
N PHE A 195 -14.91 17.56 -12.73
CA PHE A 195 -14.15 16.45 -12.17
C PHE A 195 -12.74 16.44 -12.78
N LEU A 196 -11.72 16.44 -11.92
CA LEU A 196 -10.32 16.50 -12.31
C LEU A 196 -9.64 15.17 -11.99
N GLY A 197 -9.59 14.25 -12.95
CA GLY A 197 -8.94 12.95 -12.83
C GLY A 197 -9.08 12.11 -14.10
N ASP A 198 -8.17 11.16 -14.29
CA ASP A 198 -8.20 10.24 -15.43
C ASP A 198 -9.18 9.09 -15.17
N ALA A 199 -10.29 9.07 -15.91
CA ALA A 199 -11.32 8.04 -15.80
C ALA A 199 -10.86 6.66 -16.32
N ALA A 200 -9.68 6.55 -16.95
CA ALA A 200 -9.10 5.25 -17.24
C ALA A 200 -8.59 4.54 -15.96
N HIS A 201 -8.36 5.27 -14.87
CA HIS A 201 -7.98 4.69 -13.58
C HIS A 201 -9.22 4.17 -12.84
N GLY A 202 -9.24 2.88 -12.47
CA GLY A 202 -10.43 2.22 -11.89
C GLY A 202 -11.04 2.94 -10.69
N GLU A 203 -10.22 3.33 -9.70
CA GLU A 203 -10.72 4.07 -8.53
C GLU A 203 -11.30 5.45 -8.90
N PHE A 204 -10.74 6.13 -9.90
CA PHE A 204 -11.21 7.46 -10.30
C PHE A 204 -12.46 7.37 -11.17
N ALA A 205 -12.60 6.31 -11.97
CA ALA A 205 -13.85 5.98 -12.65
C ALA A 205 -14.98 5.80 -11.65
N GLU A 206 -14.77 5.05 -10.55
CA GLU A 206 -15.79 4.88 -9.51
C GLU A 206 -16.14 6.21 -8.80
N ARG A 207 -15.13 7.06 -8.52
CA ARG A 207 -15.33 8.41 -7.97
C ARG A 207 -16.17 9.27 -8.92
N LEU A 208 -15.83 9.27 -10.21
CA LEU A 208 -16.57 10.00 -11.24
C LEU A 208 -18.00 9.47 -11.41
N GLU A 209 -18.20 8.15 -11.36
CA GLU A 209 -19.52 7.53 -11.46
C GLU A 209 -20.42 7.98 -10.30
N GLY A 210 -19.92 7.89 -9.07
CA GLY A 210 -20.65 8.34 -7.89
C GLY A 210 -20.97 9.83 -7.91
N TYR A 211 -19.99 10.64 -8.31
CA TYR A 211 -20.15 12.09 -8.47
C TYR A 211 -21.19 12.43 -9.54
N GLY A 212 -21.08 11.85 -10.73
CA GLY A 212 -22.01 12.06 -11.84
C GLY A 212 -23.43 11.61 -11.51
N ARG A 213 -23.60 10.46 -10.86
CA ARG A 213 -24.93 9.94 -10.48
C ARG A 213 -25.65 10.88 -9.49
N ALA A 214 -24.93 11.39 -8.49
CA ALA A 214 -25.49 12.33 -7.51
C ALA A 214 -25.85 13.69 -8.15
N LEU A 215 -25.01 14.19 -9.07
CA LEU A 215 -25.26 15.41 -9.84
C LEU A 215 -26.46 15.27 -10.79
N ALA A 216 -26.61 14.11 -11.45
CA ALA A 216 -27.69 13.85 -12.39
C ALA A 216 -29.08 13.96 -11.74
N GLY A 217 -29.20 13.62 -10.44
CA GLY A 217 -30.42 13.84 -9.67
C GLY A 217 -30.88 15.30 -9.60
N HIS A 218 -30.00 16.24 -9.93
CA HIS A 218 -30.25 17.68 -9.95
C HIS A 218 -30.12 18.29 -11.36
N GLY A 219 -30.05 17.46 -12.40
CA GLY A 219 -29.90 17.88 -13.79
C GLY A 219 -28.53 18.48 -14.12
N LEU A 220 -27.49 18.13 -13.35
CA LEU A 220 -26.12 18.59 -13.55
C LEU A 220 -25.24 17.45 -14.06
N SER A 221 -24.23 17.80 -14.87
CA SER A 221 -23.20 16.89 -15.35
C SER A 221 -21.83 17.55 -15.25
N PRO A 222 -20.79 16.84 -14.79
CA PRO A 222 -19.47 17.45 -14.64
C PRO A 222 -18.73 17.58 -15.96
N LEU A 223 -17.97 18.67 -16.12
CA LEU A 223 -16.91 18.72 -17.13
C LEU A 223 -15.73 17.85 -16.69
N THR A 224 -15.15 17.12 -17.63
CA THR A 224 -14.01 16.21 -17.39
C THR A 224 -12.85 16.54 -18.33
N PRO A 225 -12.04 17.58 -18.02
CA PRO A 225 -10.88 17.89 -18.85
C PRO A 225 -9.86 16.74 -18.81
N PRO A 226 -9.07 16.53 -19.87
CA PRO A 226 -7.96 15.58 -19.85
C PRO A 226 -6.95 15.93 -18.75
N VAL A 227 -6.55 14.92 -17.97
CA VAL A 227 -5.51 15.04 -16.94
C VAL A 227 -4.46 13.96 -17.19
N HIS A 228 -3.20 14.36 -17.26
CA HIS A 228 -2.08 13.45 -17.47
C HIS A 228 -1.18 13.42 -16.24
N GLY A 229 -1.35 12.38 -15.42
CA GLY A 229 -0.57 12.17 -14.20
C GLY A 229 -1.30 12.58 -12.92
N LEU A 230 -0.66 12.28 -11.79
CA LEU A 230 -1.22 12.41 -10.44
C LEU A 230 -0.33 13.31 -9.58
N THR A 231 -0.01 14.48 -10.11
CA THR A 231 0.93 15.43 -9.52
C THR A 231 0.29 16.81 -9.38
N VAL A 232 0.92 17.67 -8.57
CA VAL A 232 0.50 19.07 -8.42
C VAL A 232 0.58 19.79 -9.77
N SER A 233 1.67 19.58 -10.52
CA SER A 233 1.84 20.13 -11.87
C SER A 233 0.74 19.68 -12.85
N ALA A 234 0.33 18.40 -12.80
CA ALA A 234 -0.74 17.89 -13.66
C ALA A 234 -2.09 18.56 -13.35
N GLY A 235 -2.41 18.75 -12.06
CA GLY A 235 -3.62 19.45 -11.64
C GLY A 235 -3.63 20.91 -12.11
N ALA A 236 -2.50 21.62 -11.94
CA ALA A 236 -2.36 23.00 -12.38
C ALA A 236 -2.49 23.15 -13.91
N ALA A 237 -1.80 22.29 -14.67
CA ALA A 237 -1.83 22.30 -16.13
C ALA A 237 -3.25 22.07 -16.67
N ALA A 238 -3.98 21.12 -16.09
CA ALA A 238 -5.35 20.83 -16.50
C ALA A 238 -6.31 21.99 -16.18
N VAL A 239 -6.13 22.69 -15.06
CA VAL A 239 -6.93 23.89 -14.74
C VAL A 239 -6.56 25.08 -15.62
N HIS A 240 -5.29 25.28 -15.97
CA HIS A 240 -4.91 26.32 -16.94
C HIS A 240 -5.56 26.06 -18.30
N ALA A 241 -5.47 24.83 -18.81
CA ALA A 241 -6.11 24.45 -20.07
C ALA A 241 -7.63 24.61 -20.01
N LEU A 242 -8.25 24.29 -18.87
CA LEU A 242 -9.67 24.53 -18.66
C LEU A 242 -9.96 26.03 -18.75
N LEU A 243 -9.28 26.89 -17.99
CA LEU A 243 -9.49 28.34 -17.98
C LEU A 243 -9.20 29.01 -19.33
N ASP A 244 -8.23 28.52 -20.10
CA ASP A 244 -7.91 29.03 -21.45
C ASP A 244 -9.05 28.79 -22.45
N ASN A 245 -9.81 27.70 -22.27
CA ASN A 245 -11.01 27.42 -23.06
C ASN A 245 -12.26 28.18 -22.55
N GLN A 246 -12.12 28.99 -21.49
CA GLN A 246 -13.16 29.83 -20.89
C GLN A 246 -14.51 29.15 -20.55
N PRO A 247 -14.57 27.91 -20.06
CA PRO A 247 -15.79 27.36 -19.50
C PRO A 247 -16.11 28.08 -18.19
N GLN A 248 -17.39 28.20 -17.89
CA GLN A 248 -17.82 28.61 -16.56
C GLN A 248 -17.84 27.38 -15.65
N PHE A 249 -17.18 27.47 -14.49
CA PHE A 249 -17.25 26.48 -13.43
C PHE A 249 -17.11 27.14 -12.06
N ASP A 250 -17.80 26.58 -11.06
CA ASP A 250 -17.85 27.08 -9.68
C ASP A 250 -17.58 25.99 -8.64
N ALA A 251 -17.40 24.73 -9.09
CA ALA A 251 -17.08 23.57 -8.26
C ALA A 251 -16.08 22.66 -8.98
N LEU A 252 -15.03 22.24 -8.27
CA LEU A 252 -14.02 21.31 -8.79
C LEU A 252 -13.79 20.18 -7.79
N PHE A 253 -14.15 18.96 -8.19
CA PHE A 253 -13.80 17.74 -7.48
C PHE A 253 -12.54 17.13 -8.10
N ALA A 254 -11.44 17.13 -7.37
CA ALA A 254 -10.21 16.48 -7.81
C ALA A 254 -10.13 15.04 -7.32
N ALA A 255 -9.68 14.14 -8.19
CA ALA A 255 -9.55 12.73 -7.87
C ALA A 255 -8.46 12.44 -6.83
N SER A 256 -7.59 13.39 -6.49
CA SER A 256 -6.63 13.30 -5.39
C SER A 256 -6.27 14.68 -4.84
N ASP A 257 -5.74 14.74 -3.62
CA ASP A 257 -5.31 15.98 -2.97
C ASP A 257 -4.19 16.68 -3.75
N LEU A 258 -3.27 15.94 -4.39
CA LEU A 258 -2.22 16.55 -5.21
C LEU A 258 -2.81 17.30 -6.40
N LEU A 259 -3.81 16.71 -7.07
CA LEU A 259 -4.51 17.36 -8.18
C LEU A 259 -5.30 18.58 -7.69
N ALA A 260 -5.98 18.48 -6.54
CA ALA A 260 -6.70 19.59 -5.92
C ALA A 260 -5.77 20.76 -5.56
N ILE A 261 -4.61 20.47 -4.95
CA ILE A 261 -3.60 21.49 -4.64
C ILE A 261 -3.12 22.19 -5.92
N GLY A 262 -2.85 21.42 -6.98
CA GLY A 262 -2.51 21.98 -8.29
C GLY A 262 -3.61 22.88 -8.85
N ALA A 263 -4.87 22.44 -8.73
CA ALA A 263 -6.03 23.20 -9.16
C ALA A 263 -6.17 24.54 -8.40
N ILE A 264 -6.04 24.52 -7.08
CA ILE A 264 -6.11 25.72 -6.23
C ILE A 264 -5.03 26.72 -6.63
N ARG A 265 -3.79 26.26 -6.85
CA ARG A 265 -2.69 27.13 -7.32
C ARG A 265 -3.04 27.82 -8.63
N ALA A 266 -3.45 27.05 -9.63
CA ALA A 266 -3.78 27.57 -10.95
C ALA A 266 -4.98 28.54 -10.93
N LEU A 267 -5.97 28.30 -10.08
CA LEU A 267 -7.09 29.20 -9.85
C LEU A 267 -6.62 30.55 -9.28
N ILE A 268 -5.83 30.52 -8.22
CA ILE A 268 -5.29 31.73 -7.57
C ILE A 268 -4.38 32.50 -8.52
N GLU A 269 -3.51 31.83 -9.26
CA GLU A 269 -2.63 32.44 -10.27
C GLU A 269 -3.41 33.15 -11.38
N ARG A 270 -4.63 32.70 -11.67
CA ARG A 270 -5.56 33.31 -12.63
C ARG A 270 -6.55 34.28 -11.98
N GLY A 271 -6.32 34.67 -10.73
CA GLY A 271 -7.12 35.65 -9.99
C GLY A 271 -8.48 35.15 -9.51
N ARG A 272 -8.73 33.84 -9.51
CA ARG A 272 -9.93 33.24 -8.93
C ARG A 272 -9.71 32.98 -7.44
N ARG A 273 -10.71 33.32 -6.63
CA ARG A 273 -10.71 33.07 -5.18
C ARG A 273 -11.26 31.69 -4.87
N VAL A 274 -10.63 31.01 -3.92
CA VAL A 274 -11.05 29.71 -3.40
C VAL A 274 -11.31 29.88 -1.90
N PRO A 275 -12.53 29.60 -1.41
CA PRO A 275 -13.64 28.94 -2.10
C PRO A 275 -14.59 29.87 -2.85
N GLU A 276 -14.48 31.19 -2.75
CA GLU A 276 -15.58 32.12 -3.10
C GLU A 276 -16.03 31.99 -4.56
N ASP A 277 -15.08 32.04 -5.50
CA ASP A 277 -15.39 31.93 -6.92
C ASP A 277 -15.50 30.46 -7.35
N VAL A 278 -14.62 29.60 -6.85
CA VAL A 278 -14.62 28.15 -7.11
C VAL A 278 -14.37 27.39 -5.82
N SER A 279 -15.31 26.53 -5.43
CA SER A 279 -15.11 25.59 -4.33
C SER A 279 -14.34 24.35 -4.80
N VAL A 280 -13.41 23.85 -4.00
CA VAL A 280 -12.53 22.73 -4.36
C VAL A 280 -12.60 21.62 -3.32
N ILE A 281 -12.83 20.39 -3.77
CA ILE A 281 -12.77 19.19 -2.92
C ILE A 281 -11.71 18.26 -3.50
N GLY A 282 -10.79 17.79 -2.65
CA GLY A 282 -9.82 16.76 -2.96
C GLY A 282 -10.29 15.35 -2.57
N TYR A 283 -9.34 14.43 -2.57
CA TYR A 283 -9.52 13.04 -2.14
C TYR A 283 -8.19 12.58 -1.54
N ASP A 284 -8.23 11.76 -0.48
CA ASP A 284 -7.11 11.17 0.28
C ASP A 284 -6.95 11.75 1.70
N ASP A 285 -7.43 12.97 1.96
CA ASP A 285 -7.31 13.67 3.25
C ASP A 285 -5.87 13.66 3.83
N THR A 286 -4.92 14.02 2.98
CA THR A 286 -3.50 14.01 3.32
C THR A 286 -3.13 15.11 4.31
N PRO A 287 -2.08 14.91 5.14
CA PRO A 287 -1.55 15.98 6.00
C PRO A 287 -1.16 17.24 5.21
N LEU A 288 -0.66 17.07 3.98
CA LEU A 288 -0.34 18.17 3.08
C LEU A 288 -1.59 18.96 2.68
N GLY A 289 -2.67 18.29 2.28
CA GLY A 289 -3.95 18.94 1.97
C GLY A 289 -4.55 19.65 3.19
N ALA A 290 -4.53 18.99 4.34
CA ALA A 290 -5.07 19.53 5.59
C ALA A 290 -4.39 20.82 6.07
N THR A 291 -3.09 20.97 5.76
CA THR A 291 -2.27 22.14 6.14
C THR A 291 -2.01 23.09 4.97
N TYR A 292 -2.63 22.86 3.81
CA TYR A 292 -2.51 23.73 2.66
C TYR A 292 -3.14 25.10 2.92
N LEU A 293 -2.86 26.10 2.08
CA LEU A 293 -3.44 27.43 2.17
C LEU A 293 -4.16 27.77 0.85
N PRO A 294 -5.50 27.83 0.83
CA PRO A 294 -6.43 27.48 1.92
C PRO A 294 -6.44 25.96 2.29
N PRO A 295 -6.78 25.59 3.54
CA PRO A 295 -6.91 24.19 3.97
C PRO A 295 -7.95 23.41 3.15
N LEU A 296 -7.52 22.30 2.55
CA LEU A 296 -8.28 21.54 1.56
C LEU A 296 -9.39 20.69 2.22
N SER A 297 -10.64 20.90 1.80
CA SER A 297 -11.72 19.94 2.00
C SER A 297 -11.43 18.67 1.19
N SER A 298 -11.51 17.49 1.79
CA SER A 298 -11.10 16.24 1.13
C SER A 298 -11.92 15.04 1.60
N VAL A 299 -12.13 14.06 0.71
CA VAL A 299 -12.70 12.77 1.10
C VAL A 299 -11.62 11.92 1.75
N HIS A 300 -11.86 11.53 3.00
CA HIS A 300 -10.94 10.74 3.81
C HIS A 300 -10.96 9.26 3.43
N GLN A 301 -9.77 8.71 3.26
CA GLN A 301 -9.51 7.28 3.11
C GLN A 301 -8.69 6.80 4.31
N ASN A 302 -9.15 5.74 4.98
CA ASN A 302 -8.42 5.18 6.10
C ASN A 302 -7.34 4.19 5.62
N PHE A 303 -6.23 4.73 5.13
CA PHE A 303 -5.12 3.95 4.58
C PHE A 303 -4.43 3.04 5.62
N THR A 304 -4.42 3.43 6.89
CA THR A 304 -3.82 2.59 7.93
C THR A 304 -4.62 1.32 8.15
N ASP A 305 -5.94 1.43 8.33
CA ASP A 305 -6.81 0.26 8.50
C ASP A 305 -6.89 -0.58 7.22
N ALA A 306 -6.87 0.07 6.05
CA ALA A 306 -6.72 -0.61 4.78
C ALA A 306 -5.45 -1.47 4.72
N GLY A 307 -4.31 -0.93 5.17
CA GLY A 307 -3.04 -1.65 5.22
C GLY A 307 -3.10 -2.89 6.12
N VAL A 308 -3.70 -2.74 7.31
CA VAL A 308 -3.96 -3.86 8.23
C VAL A 308 -4.86 -4.90 7.58
N LEU A 309 -5.93 -4.48 6.90
CA LEU A 309 -6.87 -5.38 6.25
C LEU A 309 -6.22 -6.15 5.11
N LEU A 310 -5.42 -5.50 4.26
CA LEU A 310 -4.61 -6.15 3.21
C LEU A 310 -3.73 -7.25 3.79
N ALA A 311 -3.01 -6.96 4.88
CA ALA A 311 -2.16 -7.92 5.57
C ALA A 311 -2.94 -9.11 6.13
N ARG A 312 -4.09 -8.88 6.78
CA ARG A 312 -4.94 -9.96 7.30
C ARG A 312 -5.47 -10.87 6.20
N LYS A 313 -5.90 -10.29 5.08
CA LYS A 313 -6.44 -11.03 3.94
C LYS A 313 -5.35 -11.88 3.28
N ILE A 314 -4.13 -11.35 3.10
CA ILE A 314 -3.05 -12.14 2.50
C ILE A 314 -2.60 -13.27 3.42
N LEU A 315 -2.54 -13.05 4.75
CA LEU A 315 -2.22 -14.09 5.73
C LEU A 315 -3.27 -15.21 5.70
N ALA A 316 -4.55 -14.88 5.59
CA ALA A 316 -5.61 -15.88 5.43
C ALA A 316 -5.41 -16.74 4.18
N LEU A 317 -5.12 -16.12 3.04
CA LEU A 317 -4.88 -16.85 1.79
C LEU A 317 -3.62 -17.73 1.85
N ILE A 318 -2.53 -17.26 2.48
CA ILE A 318 -1.30 -18.05 2.71
C ILE A 318 -1.56 -19.29 3.56
N GLU A 319 -2.53 -19.21 4.48
CA GLU A 319 -2.97 -20.32 5.32
C GLU A 319 -4.01 -21.23 4.66
N GLY A 320 -4.40 -20.94 3.42
CA GLY A 320 -5.45 -21.69 2.71
C GLY A 320 -6.86 -21.41 3.25
N ARG A 321 -7.05 -20.33 4.01
CA ARG A 321 -8.36 -19.87 4.46
C ARG A 321 -8.97 -18.95 3.39
N PRO A 322 -10.29 -19.01 3.16
CA PRO A 322 -10.95 -18.10 2.22
C PRO A 322 -10.86 -16.66 2.72
N ALA A 323 -10.68 -15.72 1.79
CA ALA A 323 -10.78 -14.30 2.02
C ALA A 323 -11.66 -13.69 0.92
N GLN A 324 -12.42 -12.66 1.27
CA GLN A 324 -13.31 -11.95 0.36
C GLN A 324 -12.86 -10.50 0.23
N SER A 325 -13.11 -9.92 -0.95
CA SER A 325 -12.93 -8.49 -1.20
C SER A 325 -13.75 -7.66 -0.22
N GLU A 326 -13.24 -6.50 0.15
CA GLU A 326 -13.84 -5.66 1.19
C GLU A 326 -13.62 -4.19 0.87
N ILE A 327 -14.69 -3.41 1.02
CA ILE A 327 -14.71 -1.98 0.76
C ILE A 327 -14.79 -1.25 2.09
N LEU A 328 -13.83 -0.37 2.35
CA LEU A 328 -13.82 0.49 3.52
C LEU A 328 -14.70 1.73 3.30
N PRO A 329 -15.44 2.18 4.32
CA PRO A 329 -16.24 3.40 4.21
C PRO A 329 -15.35 4.63 4.05
N THR A 330 -15.89 5.65 3.39
CA THR A 330 -15.27 6.97 3.22
C THR A 330 -16.17 8.07 3.78
N ASN A 331 -15.58 9.19 4.18
CA ASN A 331 -16.31 10.36 4.68
C ASN A 331 -15.67 11.65 4.18
N LEU A 332 -16.47 12.70 4.00
CA LEU A 332 -15.96 14.02 3.61
C LEU A 332 -15.49 14.78 4.85
N VAL A 333 -14.24 15.25 4.83
CA VAL A 333 -13.68 16.17 5.83
C VAL A 333 -13.76 17.58 5.25
N VAL A 334 -14.68 18.38 5.79
CA VAL A 334 -14.91 19.76 5.33
C VAL A 334 -13.91 20.70 6.01
N ARG A 335 -13.18 21.47 5.21
CA ARG A 335 -12.28 22.54 5.64
C ARG A 335 -12.67 23.85 4.95
N VAL A 336 -11.69 24.63 4.47
CA VAL A 336 -11.92 25.97 3.92
C VAL A 336 -12.38 25.93 2.47
N THR A 337 -11.83 25.03 1.64
CA THR A 337 -12.09 25.00 0.19
C THR A 337 -13.44 24.39 -0.22
#